data_AF-V7CSV0-F1
#
_entry.id   AF-V7CSV0-F1
#
_cell.length_a   1.000
_cell.length_b   1.000
_cell.length_c   1.000
_cell.angle_alpha   90.00
_cell.angle_beta   90.00
_cell.angle_gamma   90.00
#
_symmetry.space_group_name_H-M   'P 1'
#
loop_
_entity.id
_entity.type
_entity.pdbx_description
1 polymer ?
#
loop_
_entity_poly.entity_id
_entity_poly.type
_entity_poly.pdbx_seq_one_letter_code
_entity_poly.pdbx_strand_id
1 'polypeptide(L)'
;MASMNLFTTIPLTADGRNPTAYFPRRRTNSVALAATSQESPPEIELEFIAPKAESEGRYAVEKAKAISGEKLLRNIMSDNKIELYATYGKLMNCGGGGSCGTCIVEIIEGKDLLNERTNTELRYLKKKPESWRLACQTIVGNKENSGKVVVQRIPQWKK
;
A
#
# COMPACT_ATOMS: atom_id res chain seq x y z
N MET A 1 -10.77 -22.44 -57.00
CA MET A 1 -12.06 -23.16 -57.15
C MET A 1 -12.96 -22.68 -56.03
N ALA A 2 -13.79 -21.68 -56.32
CA ALA A 2 -15.27 -21.79 -56.37
C ALA A 2 -15.88 -21.77 -54.95
N SER A 3 -16.91 -21.02 -54.58
CA SER A 3 -17.84 -20.19 -55.35
C SER A 3 -18.68 -19.37 -54.35
N MET A 4 -19.08 -18.18 -54.80
CA MET A 4 -20.41 -17.54 -54.66
C MET A 4 -20.90 -16.96 -53.31
N ASN A 5 -21.15 -15.65 -53.42
CA ASN A 5 -21.96 -14.75 -52.59
C ASN A 5 -23.39 -15.25 -52.34
N LEU A 6 -24.07 -14.69 -51.33
CA LEU A 6 -25.48 -14.28 -51.45
C LEU A 6 -25.78 -13.11 -50.49
N PHE A 7 -26.16 -12.00 -51.10
CA PHE A 7 -26.73 -10.80 -50.51
C PHE A 7 -28.13 -11.11 -49.94
N THR A 8 -28.50 -10.47 -48.83
CA THR A 8 -29.91 -10.30 -48.46
C THR A 8 -30.16 -8.86 -48.02
N THR A 9 -31.05 -8.21 -48.76
CA THR A 9 -31.60 -6.88 -48.55
C THR A 9 -32.83 -6.98 -47.64
N ILE A 10 -33.02 -5.99 -46.76
CA ILE A 10 -34.24 -5.82 -45.95
C ILE A 10 -34.85 -4.45 -46.31
N PRO A 11 -36.18 -4.35 -46.53
CA PRO A 11 -36.82 -3.16 -47.11
C PRO A 11 -37.23 -2.08 -46.09
N LEU A 12 -37.37 -0.86 -46.64
CA LEU A 12 -37.94 0.37 -46.07
C LEU A 12 -39.48 0.34 -46.08
N THR A 13 -40.11 0.80 -44.99
CA THR A 13 -41.41 1.53 -44.87
C THR A 13 -41.56 1.90 -43.38
N ALA A 14 -42.19 2.97 -42.90
CA ALA A 14 -42.99 4.06 -43.46
C ALA A 14 -42.95 5.28 -42.50
N ASP A 15 -43.38 6.41 -43.06
CA ASP A 15 -43.73 7.71 -42.48
C ASP A 15 -44.38 7.74 -41.07
N GLY A 16 -44.08 8.81 -40.35
CA GLY A 16 -44.84 9.25 -39.17
C GLY A 16 -44.44 10.67 -38.72
N ARG A 17 -45.23 11.66 -39.11
CA ARG A 17 -45.04 13.10 -38.83
C ARG A 17 -45.22 13.45 -37.34
N ASN A 18 -44.45 14.45 -36.93
CA ASN A 18 -44.44 15.26 -35.69
C ASN A 18 -45.83 15.56 -35.08
N PRO A 19 -45.93 15.80 -33.75
CA PRO A 19 -45.87 17.21 -33.33
C PRO A 19 -45.12 17.50 -32.02
N THR A 20 -44.59 18.72 -32.02
CA THR A 20 -44.04 19.52 -30.93
C THR A 20 -44.85 19.45 -29.64
N ALA A 21 -44.21 18.99 -28.56
CA ALA A 21 -44.68 19.20 -27.19
C ALA A 21 -43.74 20.17 -26.46
N TYR A 22 -44.25 21.39 -26.23
CA TYR A 22 -43.64 22.42 -25.44
C TYR A 22 -43.77 22.03 -23.95
N PHE A 23 -42.66 21.69 -23.30
CA PHE A 23 -42.65 21.42 -21.85
C PHE A 23 -42.00 22.58 -21.10
N PRO A 24 -42.65 23.15 -20.07
CA PRO A 24 -42.20 24.35 -19.38
C PRO A 24 -40.97 24.07 -18.50
N ARG A 25 -40.05 25.05 -18.52
CA ARG A 25 -38.87 25.20 -17.66
C ARG A 25 -39.24 25.03 -16.18
N ARG A 26 -38.84 23.92 -15.55
CA ARG A 26 -38.88 23.76 -14.09
C ARG A 26 -37.52 24.04 -13.46
N ARG A 27 -37.62 24.73 -12.33
CA ARG A 27 -36.60 25.39 -11.52
C ARG A 27 -35.33 24.58 -11.29
N THR A 28 -34.23 25.31 -11.28
CA THR A 28 -32.92 24.92 -10.77
C THR A 28 -33.05 24.38 -9.34
N ASN A 29 -32.84 23.08 -9.17
CA ASN A 29 -32.46 22.54 -7.87
C ASN A 29 -30.96 22.77 -7.73
N SER A 30 -30.61 23.87 -7.07
CA SER A 30 -29.28 24.08 -6.50
C SER A 30 -29.06 22.99 -5.45
N VAL A 31 -28.38 21.92 -5.86
CA VAL A 31 -27.90 20.90 -4.93
C VAL A 31 -26.84 21.55 -4.08
N ALA A 32 -27.04 21.49 -2.77
CA ALA A 32 -26.22 22.08 -1.75
C ALA A 32 -24.74 21.69 -1.94
N LEU A 33 -23.89 22.68 -1.72
CA LEU A 33 -22.45 22.58 -1.60
C LEU A 33 -22.13 21.50 -0.54
N ALA A 34 -21.79 20.28 -0.98
CA ALA A 34 -21.15 19.32 -0.10
C ALA A 34 -19.78 19.91 0.22
N ALA A 35 -19.60 20.36 1.45
CA ALA A 35 -18.32 20.78 1.96
C ALA A 35 -17.37 19.58 1.89
N THR A 36 -16.56 19.51 0.83
CA THR A 36 -15.30 18.79 0.85
C THR A 36 -14.48 19.42 1.96
N SER A 37 -14.57 18.86 3.16
CA SER A 37 -13.51 18.98 4.15
C SER A 37 -12.25 18.55 3.40
N GLN A 38 -11.25 19.42 3.30
CA GLN A 38 -9.95 19.04 2.76
C GLN A 38 -9.32 18.06 3.77
N GLU A 39 -9.76 16.81 3.69
CA GLU A 39 -9.32 15.71 4.52
C GLU A 39 -7.96 15.29 3.96
N SER A 40 -6.89 15.75 4.61
CA SER A 40 -5.53 15.35 4.24
C SER A 40 -5.43 13.82 4.24
N PRO A 41 -4.74 13.19 3.27
CA PRO A 41 -4.62 11.74 3.22
C PRO A 41 -4.13 11.18 4.57
N PRO A 42 -4.69 10.05 5.05
CA PRO A 42 -4.28 9.48 6.33
C PRO A 42 -2.79 9.11 6.29
N GLU A 43 -2.04 9.64 7.24
CA GLU A 43 -0.59 9.50 7.33
C GLU A 43 -0.19 8.61 8.52
N ILE A 44 0.85 7.81 8.34
CA ILE A 44 1.45 6.98 9.37
C ILE A 44 2.87 7.46 9.64
N GLU A 45 3.17 7.66 10.92
CA GLU A 45 4.49 8.02 11.41
C GLU A 45 5.27 6.76 11.79
N LEU A 46 6.50 6.63 11.29
CA LEU A 46 7.36 5.49 11.54
C LEU A 46 8.60 5.91 12.33
N GLU A 47 8.90 5.17 13.39
CA GLU A 47 10.14 5.29 14.16
C GLU A 47 10.95 4.01 14.03
N PHE A 48 12.19 4.16 13.57
CA PHE A 48 13.11 3.04 13.33
C PHE A 48 14.23 3.05 14.36
N ILE A 49 14.24 2.03 15.22
CA ILE A 49 15.25 1.86 16.27
C ILE A 49 16.46 1.17 15.67
N ALA A 50 17.65 1.74 15.91
CA ALA A 50 18.90 1.19 15.44
C ALA A 50 19.24 -0.18 16.07
N PRO A 51 20.00 -1.04 15.37
CA PRO A 51 20.38 -2.35 15.89
C PRO A 51 21.31 -2.35 17.11
N LYS A 52 22.12 -1.31 17.26
CA LYS A 52 23.11 -1.17 18.34
C LYS A 52 22.88 0.14 19.07
N ALA A 53 23.08 0.10 20.39
CA ALA A 53 23.14 1.31 21.19
C ALA A 53 24.39 2.12 20.81
N GLU A 54 24.24 3.44 20.83
CA GLU A 54 25.33 4.39 20.75
C GLU A 54 26.20 4.32 22.02
N SER A 55 27.32 5.03 22.04
CA SER A 55 28.27 5.04 23.16
C SER A 55 27.64 5.46 24.50
N GLU A 56 26.50 6.16 24.48
CA GLU A 56 25.75 6.58 25.67
C GLU A 56 24.65 5.58 26.11
N GLY A 57 24.56 4.40 25.48
CA GLY A 57 23.53 3.41 25.80
C GLY A 57 22.14 3.72 25.25
N ARG A 58 21.98 4.84 24.52
CA ARG A 58 20.74 5.17 23.79
C ARG A 58 20.75 4.54 22.39
N TYR A 59 19.58 4.16 21.89
CA TYR A 59 19.44 3.69 20.51
C TYR A 59 19.11 4.87 19.61
N ALA A 60 19.80 4.98 18.48
CA ALA A 60 19.46 5.96 17.46
C ALA A 60 18.05 5.67 16.93
N VAL A 61 17.21 6.72 16.83
CA VAL A 61 15.86 6.63 16.27
C VAL A 61 15.78 7.47 15.01
N GLU A 62 15.52 6.82 13.88
CA GLU A 62 15.28 7.48 12.60
C GLU A 62 13.77 7.57 12.37
N LYS A 63 13.30 8.72 11.85
CA LYS A 63 11.88 8.96 11.63
C LYS A 63 11.56 9.00 10.15
N ALA A 64 10.41 8.45 9.77
CA ALA A 64 9.84 8.60 8.43
C ALA A 64 8.34 8.80 8.50
N LYS A 65 7.78 9.33 7.41
CA LYS A 65 6.33 9.45 7.21
C LYS A 65 5.94 8.75 5.92
N ALA A 66 4.76 8.14 5.93
CA ALA A 66 4.21 7.48 4.76
C ALA A 66 2.69 7.66 4.70
N ILE A 67 2.17 7.81 3.48
CA ILE A 67 0.73 7.78 3.24
C ILE A 67 0.24 6.35 3.46
N SER A 68 -0.86 6.22 4.19
CA SER A 68 -1.46 4.94 4.56
C SER A 68 -1.81 4.11 3.33
N GLY A 69 -1.35 2.86 3.30
CA GLY A 69 -1.65 1.86 2.28
C GLY A 69 -0.89 1.98 0.96
N GLU A 70 0.01 2.96 0.81
CA GLU A 70 0.69 3.20 -0.49
C GLU A 70 1.99 2.41 -0.67
N LYS A 71 2.79 2.27 0.40
CA LYS A 71 4.16 1.76 0.30
C LYS A 71 4.41 0.55 1.20
N LEU A 72 5.31 -0.31 0.71
CA LEU A 72 5.92 -1.36 1.51
C LEU A 72 6.92 -0.74 2.50
N LEU A 73 7.01 -1.33 3.69
CA LEU A 73 7.92 -0.89 4.75
C LEU A 73 9.38 -0.83 4.28
N ARG A 74 9.83 -1.80 3.46
CA ARG A 74 11.17 -1.77 2.84
C ARG A 74 11.40 -0.54 1.98
N ASN A 75 10.41 -0.12 1.20
CA ASN A 75 10.57 1.01 0.29
C ASN A 75 10.62 2.32 1.09
N ILE A 76 9.79 2.46 2.12
CA ILE A 76 9.85 3.59 3.05
C ILE A 76 11.24 3.70 3.68
N MET A 77 11.80 2.59 4.18
CA MET A 77 13.16 2.57 4.73
C MET A 77 14.20 2.98 3.68
N SER A 78 14.09 2.45 2.46
CA SER A 78 15.04 2.72 1.37
C SER A 78 15.00 4.18 0.92
N ASP A 79 13.80 4.75 0.75
CA ASP A 79 13.56 6.15 0.37
C ASP A 79 14.17 7.12 1.40
N ASN A 80 14.11 6.75 2.69
CA ASN A 80 14.66 7.54 3.79
C ASN A 80 16.13 7.20 4.13
N LYS A 81 16.79 6.37 3.31
CA LYS A 81 18.19 5.92 3.52
C LYS A 81 18.41 5.20 4.85
N ILE A 82 17.37 4.58 5.38
CA ILE A 82 17.39 3.81 6.62
C ILE A 82 17.87 2.40 6.31
N GLU A 83 18.98 2.01 6.94
CA GLU A 83 19.62 0.74 6.68
C GLU A 83 18.78 -0.44 7.23
N LEU A 84 18.26 -1.29 6.33
CA LEU A 84 17.48 -2.47 6.68
C LEU A 84 18.36 -3.73 6.89
N TYR A 85 19.46 -3.86 6.16
CA TYR A 85 20.17 -5.12 6.05
C TYR A 85 21.44 -5.15 6.91
N ALA A 86 21.65 -6.27 7.60
CA ALA A 86 22.96 -6.65 8.10
C ALA A 86 23.93 -6.94 6.93
N THR A 87 25.24 -7.01 7.21
CA THR A 87 26.30 -7.24 6.21
C THR A 87 25.99 -8.39 5.24
N TYR A 88 25.56 -9.54 5.75
CA TYR A 88 25.18 -10.69 4.91
C TYR A 88 23.90 -10.43 4.09
N GLY A 89 22.92 -9.75 4.69
CA GLY A 89 21.67 -9.38 4.01
C GLY A 89 21.90 -8.43 2.83
N LYS A 90 22.90 -7.55 2.90
CA LYS A 90 23.25 -6.66 1.79
C LYS A 90 23.69 -7.40 0.55
N LEU A 91 24.44 -8.50 0.70
CA LEU A 91 24.97 -9.29 -0.41
C LEU A 91 23.92 -10.24 -1.01
N MET A 92 23.04 -10.80 -0.18
CA MET A 92 22.18 -11.93 -0.57
C MET A 92 20.67 -11.60 -0.60
N ASN A 93 20.28 -10.33 -0.54
CA ASN A 93 18.86 -9.97 -0.58
C ASN A 93 18.26 -10.12 -1.99
N CYS A 94 16.97 -10.45 -2.04
CA CYS A 94 16.21 -10.59 -3.29
C CYS A 94 15.63 -9.28 -3.84
N GLY A 95 16.09 -8.12 -3.37
CA GLY A 95 15.54 -6.83 -3.79
C GLY A 95 14.07 -6.58 -3.39
N GLY A 96 13.47 -7.46 -2.57
CA GLY A 96 12.06 -7.36 -2.17
C GLY A 96 11.11 -8.33 -2.87
N GLY A 97 11.60 -9.24 -3.72
CA GLY A 97 10.77 -10.21 -4.44
C GLY A 97 10.19 -11.37 -3.62
N GLY A 98 10.32 -11.36 -2.28
CA GLY A 98 9.75 -12.40 -1.42
C GLY A 98 10.44 -13.77 -1.50
N SER A 99 11.54 -13.91 -2.24
CA SER A 99 12.25 -15.19 -2.40
C SER A 99 13.31 -15.44 -1.32
N CYS A 100 13.56 -14.50 -0.41
CA CYS A 100 14.49 -14.65 0.71
C CYS A 100 13.85 -14.16 2.02
N GLY A 101 14.48 -14.49 3.16
CA GLY A 101 14.08 -14.03 4.50
C GLY A 101 15.01 -13.00 5.11
N THR A 102 15.67 -12.14 4.32
CA THR A 102 16.70 -11.21 4.85
C THR A 102 16.16 -9.86 5.30
N CYS A 103 14.95 -9.47 4.86
CA CYS A 103 14.32 -8.17 5.14
C CYS A 103 13.63 -8.12 6.52
N ILE A 104 14.25 -8.70 7.56
CA ILE A 104 13.62 -8.94 8.87
C ILE A 104 13.63 -7.67 9.72
N VAL A 105 12.45 -7.35 10.25
CA VAL A 105 12.23 -6.31 11.25
C VAL A 105 11.36 -6.86 12.37
N GLU A 106 11.37 -6.18 13.51
CA GLU A 106 10.42 -6.44 14.60
C GLU A 106 9.53 -5.22 14.80
N ILE A 107 8.23 -5.45 14.87
CA ILE A 107 7.23 -4.41 15.14
C ILE A 107 7.03 -4.35 16.65
N ILE A 108 7.38 -3.22 17.24
CA ILE A 108 7.24 -2.95 18.68
C ILE A 108 5.85 -2.39 18.97
N GLU A 109 5.38 -1.47 18.12
CA GLU A 109 4.08 -0.80 18.23
C GLU A 109 3.43 -0.66 16.84
N GLY A 110 2.10 -0.60 16.80
CA GLY A 110 1.33 -0.35 15.57
C GLY A 110 1.19 -1.56 14.64
N LYS A 111 1.16 -2.78 15.18
CA LYS A 111 0.99 -4.03 14.40
C LYS A 111 -0.35 -4.07 13.65
N ASP A 112 -1.38 -3.50 14.25
CA ASP A 112 -2.75 -3.33 13.73
C ASP A 112 -2.84 -2.34 12.56
N LEU A 113 -1.84 -1.46 12.40
CA LEU A 113 -1.72 -0.56 11.27
C LEU A 113 -1.09 -1.21 10.03
N LEU A 114 -0.73 -2.49 10.11
CA LEU A 114 -0.05 -3.23 9.05
C LEU A 114 -0.96 -4.32 8.49
N ASN A 115 -0.69 -4.74 7.25
CA ASN A 115 -1.36 -5.91 6.70
C ASN A 115 -1.06 -7.18 7.52
N GLU A 116 -1.95 -8.16 7.42
CA GLU A 116 -1.72 -9.50 7.96
C GLU A 116 -0.48 -10.16 7.36
N ARG A 117 0.05 -11.17 8.06
CA ARG A 117 1.23 -11.89 7.60
C ARG A 117 0.95 -12.64 6.30
N THR A 118 1.81 -12.44 5.31
CA THR A 118 1.70 -13.16 4.04
C THR A 118 2.20 -14.61 4.17
N ASN A 119 1.85 -15.48 3.21
CA ASN A 119 2.35 -16.86 3.16
C ASN A 119 3.90 -16.94 3.16
N THR A 120 4.54 -15.97 2.49
CA THR A 120 6.01 -15.82 2.49
C THR A 120 6.53 -15.58 3.91
N GLU A 121 5.88 -14.70 4.66
CA GLU A 121 6.23 -14.44 6.07
C GLU A 121 5.98 -15.67 6.94
N LEU A 122 4.86 -16.37 6.75
CA LEU A 122 4.57 -17.61 7.49
C LEU A 122 5.65 -18.68 7.24
N ARG A 123 6.15 -18.79 6.00
CA ARG A 123 7.22 -19.73 5.65
C ARG A 123 8.56 -19.36 6.29
N TYR A 124 9.02 -18.12 6.14
CA TYR A 124 10.36 -17.71 6.57
C TYR A 124 10.47 -17.41 8.07
N LEU A 125 9.38 -17.04 8.72
CA LEU A 125 9.36 -16.65 10.14
C LEU A 125 8.61 -17.67 11.01
N LYS A 126 8.51 -18.94 10.59
CA LYS A 126 7.77 -20.02 11.29
C LYS A 126 8.17 -20.23 12.76
N LYS A 127 9.43 -20.00 13.10
CA LYS A 127 9.99 -20.18 14.46
C LYS A 127 10.36 -18.86 15.14
N LYS A 128 9.80 -17.75 14.66
CA LYS A 128 10.10 -16.41 15.15
C LYS A 128 8.88 -15.82 15.86
N PRO A 129 9.09 -14.85 16.77
CA PRO A 129 7.99 -14.16 17.43
C PRO A 129 6.98 -13.58 16.43
N GLU A 130 5.74 -13.43 16.85
CA GLU A 130 4.68 -12.91 15.99
C GLU A 130 4.91 -11.43 15.60
N SER A 131 5.63 -10.68 16.44
CA SER A 131 6.08 -9.31 16.18
C SER A 131 7.05 -9.20 15.01
N TRP A 132 7.69 -10.29 14.60
CA TRP A 132 8.66 -10.25 13.50
C TRP A 132 7.94 -10.24 12.16
N ARG A 133 8.40 -9.37 11.27
CA ARG A 133 7.86 -9.16 9.93
C ARG A 133 8.97 -9.14 8.89
N LEU A 134 8.61 -9.46 7.66
CA LEU A 134 9.43 -9.17 6.48
C LEU A 134 9.01 -7.80 5.97
N ALA A 135 9.88 -6.79 6.12
CA ALA A 135 9.62 -5.42 5.69
C ALA A 135 9.26 -5.32 4.20
N CYS A 136 9.76 -6.25 3.39
CA CYS A 136 9.46 -6.35 1.96
C CYS A 136 8.10 -6.97 1.63
N GLN A 137 7.37 -7.50 2.61
CA GLN A 137 6.03 -8.06 2.47
C GLN A 137 4.99 -7.32 3.34
N THR A 138 5.44 -6.28 4.03
CA THR A 138 4.62 -5.49 4.96
C THR A 138 4.21 -4.19 4.29
N ILE A 139 2.91 -4.00 4.08
CA ILE A 139 2.29 -2.75 3.67
C ILE A 139 2.01 -1.94 4.94
N VAL A 140 2.35 -0.65 4.89
CA VAL A 140 2.11 0.28 6.00
C VAL A 140 0.78 0.97 5.76
N GLY A 141 -0.22 0.69 6.59
CA GLY A 141 -1.55 1.27 6.53
C GLY A 141 -2.53 0.55 5.59
N ASN A 142 -3.78 1.03 5.59
CA ASN A 142 -4.88 0.51 4.79
C ASN A 142 -5.66 1.59 4.02
N LYS A 143 -5.10 2.80 3.85
CA LYS A 143 -5.70 4.00 3.22
C LYS A 143 -6.75 4.73 4.05
N GLU A 144 -7.13 4.19 5.20
CA GLU A 144 -8.15 4.79 6.09
C GLU A 144 -7.58 5.07 7.48
N ASN A 145 -6.54 4.34 7.89
CA ASN A 145 -5.94 4.46 9.21
C ASN A 145 -4.73 5.42 9.23
N SER A 146 -4.57 6.11 10.35
CA SER A 146 -3.42 6.93 10.71
C SER A 146 -2.90 6.48 12.07
N GLY A 147 -1.64 6.79 12.36
CA GLY A 147 -1.06 6.44 13.65
C GLY A 147 0.45 6.31 13.61
N LYS A 148 0.97 5.57 14.59
CA LYS A 148 2.41 5.42 14.81
C LYS A 148 2.81 3.95 14.76
N VAL A 149 3.89 3.65 14.04
CA VAL A 149 4.51 2.33 13.98
C VAL A 149 5.95 2.43 14.47
N VAL A 150 6.31 1.63 15.47
CA VAL A 150 7.69 1.56 15.98
C VAL A 150 8.32 0.26 15.51
N VAL A 151 9.43 0.37 14.80
CA VAL A 151 10.11 -0.72 14.12
C VAL A 151 11.53 -0.86 14.66
N GLN A 152 11.84 -2.02 15.23
CA GLN A 152 13.21 -2.40 15.50
C GLN A 152 13.89 -2.96 14.25
N ARG A 153 15.03 -2.36 13.88
CA ARG A 153 15.88 -2.85 12.80
C ARG A 153 16.79 -3.98 13.31
N ILE A 154 16.99 -5.00 12.47
CA ILE A 154 17.88 -6.15 12.70
C ILE A 154 17.66 -6.75 14.11
N PRO A 155 16.46 -7.27 14.41
CA PRO A 155 16.12 -7.77 15.75
C PRO A 155 16.97 -8.98 16.18
N GLN A 156 17.67 -9.62 15.23
CA GLN A 156 18.60 -10.72 15.51
C GLN A 156 19.81 -10.31 16.36
N TRP A 157 20.12 -9.02 16.45
CA TRP A 157 21.24 -8.50 17.24
C TRP A 157 20.83 -8.00 18.62
N LYS A 158 19.53 -8.02 18.94
CA LYS A 158 19.07 -7.85 20.32
C LYS A 158 19.61 -9.03 21.13
N LYS A 159 20.35 -8.70 22.19
CA LYS A 159 20.74 -9.66 23.23
C LYS A 159 19.59 -9.85 24.19
#